data_AF-A0A2N0QQV7-F1
#
_entry.id   AF-A0A2N0QQV7-F1
#
_cell.length_a   1.000
_cell.length_b   1.000
_cell.length_c   1.000
_cell.angle_alpha   90.00
_cell.angle_beta   90.00
_cell.angle_gamma   90.00
#
_symmetry.space_group_name_H-M   'P 1'
#
loop_
_entity.id
_entity.type
_entity.pdbx_description
1 polymer ?
#
loop_
_entity_poly.entity_id
_entity_poly.type
_entity_poly.pdbx_seq_one_letter_code
_entity_poly.pdbx_strand_id
1 'polypeptide(L)'
;MFIDIRTSLFAIYLFLAGDSNALSNWSYADNPSIAILIVFFSLLVVVYLMNLLIGLLNNAIEEDNNRVSYLIQKAEILAEIELFYLLPHQRRWRTWFPEVIHYYADFYNLITGIIGNYE
;
A
#
# COMPACT_ATOMS: atom_id res chain seq x y z
N MET A 1 -13.21 4.06 -31.14
CA MET A 1 -12.66 4.57 -29.87
C MET A 1 -11.62 5.68 -30.04
N PHE A 2 -10.90 5.75 -31.17
CA PHE A 2 -9.86 6.77 -31.42
C PHE A 2 -10.34 7.88 -32.37
N ILE A 3 -11.56 8.39 -32.18
CA ILE A 3 -12.17 9.40 -33.06
C ILE A 3 -11.90 10.80 -32.50
N ASP A 4 -12.12 10.97 -31.20
CA ASP A 4 -11.82 12.19 -30.46
C ASP A 4 -10.70 11.97 -29.45
N ILE A 5 -9.97 13.03 -29.09
CA ILE A 5 -8.92 13.01 -28.06
C ILE A 5 -9.42 12.41 -26.74
N ARG A 6 -10.63 12.78 -26.31
CA ARG A 6 -11.23 12.24 -25.07
C ARG A 6 -11.41 10.72 -25.13
N THR A 7 -11.96 10.24 -26.24
CA THR A 7 -12.20 8.80 -26.44
C THR A 7 -10.90 8.03 -26.65
N SER A 8 -9.90 8.66 -27.26
CA SER A 8 -8.55 8.13 -27.45
C SER A 8 -7.81 7.94 -26.13
N LEU A 9 -7.82 8.96 -25.25
CA LEU A 9 -7.24 8.87 -23.92
C LEU A 9 -7.91 7.78 -23.08
N PHE A 10 -9.23 7.68 -23.15
CA PHE A 10 -9.98 6.63 -22.46
C PHE A 10 -9.65 5.23 -23.00
N ALA A 11 -9.46 5.08 -24.31
CA ALA A 11 -9.02 3.83 -24.92
C ALA A 11 -7.63 3.41 -24.45
N ILE A 12 -6.69 4.36 -24.35
CA ILE A 12 -5.33 4.08 -23.83
C ILE A 12 -5.39 3.66 -22.36
N TYR A 13 -6.23 4.31 -21.55
CA TYR A 13 -6.43 3.92 -20.15
C TYR A 13 -6.97 2.49 -20.02
N LEU A 14 -7.99 2.14 -20.81
CA LEU A 14 -8.53 0.78 -20.84
C LEU A 14 -7.51 -0.25 -21.33
N PHE A 15 -6.72 0.11 -22.34
CA PHE A 15 -5.63 -0.73 -22.80
C PHE A 15 -4.57 -0.95 -21.71
N LEU A 16 -4.21 0.09 -20.95
CA LEU A 16 -3.29 -0.01 -19.81
C LEU A 16 -3.85 -0.92 -18.69
N ALA A 17 -5.17 -0.91 -18.49
CA ALA A 17 -5.87 -1.80 -17.57
C ALA A 17 -6.01 -3.25 -18.09
N GLY A 18 -5.56 -3.53 -19.31
CA GLY A 18 -5.59 -4.86 -19.92
C GLY A 18 -6.84 -5.17 -20.75
N ASP A 19 -7.70 -4.18 -21.03
CA ASP A 19 -8.87 -4.38 -21.89
C ASP A 19 -8.49 -4.37 -23.37
N SER A 20 -8.42 -5.57 -23.94
CA SER A 20 -8.16 -5.77 -25.38
C SER A 20 -9.25 -5.20 -26.30
N ASN A 21 -10.46 -4.95 -25.80
CA ASN A 21 -11.56 -4.38 -26.60
C ASN A 21 -11.29 -2.91 -26.97
N ALA A 22 -10.38 -2.24 -26.27
CA ALA A 22 -9.98 -0.86 -26.58
C ALA A 22 -9.44 -0.69 -28.01
N LEU A 23 -8.87 -1.75 -28.58
CA LEU A 23 -8.27 -1.77 -29.93
C LEU A 23 -9.09 -2.54 -30.96
N SER A 24 -10.21 -3.15 -30.57
CA SER A 24 -11.04 -4.02 -31.42
C SER A 24 -11.52 -3.37 -32.73
N ASN A 25 -11.65 -2.05 -32.77
CA ASN A 25 -12.06 -1.31 -33.95
C ASN A 25 -10.99 -1.23 -35.07
N TRP A 26 -9.76 -1.69 -34.82
CA TRP A 26 -8.66 -1.57 -35.78
C TRP A 26 -8.13 -2.94 -36.20
N SER A 27 -8.18 -3.19 -37.52
CA SER A 27 -7.48 -4.31 -38.14
C SER A 27 -5.99 -4.02 -38.17
N TYR A 28 -5.21 -4.82 -37.43
CA TYR A 28 -3.75 -4.72 -37.38
C TYR A 28 -3.08 -4.91 -38.74
N ALA A 29 -3.76 -5.56 -39.69
CA ALA A 29 -3.26 -5.84 -41.04
C ALA A 29 -3.28 -4.61 -41.96
N ASP A 30 -4.21 -3.67 -41.73
CA ASP A 30 -4.44 -2.56 -42.65
C ASP A 30 -3.49 -1.37 -42.39
N ASN A 31 -2.88 -1.30 -41.20
CA ASN A 31 -2.06 -0.17 -40.77
C ASN A 31 -0.82 -0.62 -39.99
N PRO A 32 0.29 -0.95 -40.67
CA PRO A 32 1.50 -1.48 -40.01
C PRO A 32 2.11 -0.49 -39.01
N SER A 33 1.98 0.82 -39.24
CA SER A 33 2.49 1.86 -38.33
C SER A 33 1.83 1.82 -36.95
N ILE A 34 0.52 1.54 -36.89
CA ILE A 34 -0.22 1.45 -35.63
C ILE A 34 0.19 0.19 -34.87
N ALA A 35 0.35 -0.93 -35.57
CA ALA A 35 0.83 -2.17 -34.98
C ALA A 35 2.21 -1.99 -34.32
N ILE A 36 3.14 -1.32 -35.02
CA ILE A 36 4.47 -1.00 -34.49
C ILE A 36 4.36 -0.13 -33.22
N LEU A 37 3.55 0.92 -33.24
CA LEU A 37 3.36 1.81 -32.08
C LEU A 37 2.81 1.06 -30.86
N ILE A 38 1.84 0.16 -31.05
CA ILE A 38 1.25 -0.63 -29.96
C ILE A 38 2.30 -1.56 -29.35
N VAL A 39 3.10 -2.24 -30.17
CA VAL A 39 4.18 -3.12 -29.69
C VAL A 39 5.18 -2.32 -28.86
N PHE A 40 5.68 -1.19 -29.39
CA PHE A 40 6.61 -0.34 -28.64
C PHE A 40 6.01 0.21 -27.34
N PHE A 41 4.75 0.67 -27.40
CA PHE A 41 4.05 1.20 -26.23
C PHE A 41 3.84 0.12 -25.16
N SER A 42 3.45 -1.10 -25.56
CA SER A 42 3.31 -2.23 -24.63
C SER A 42 4.64 -2.62 -23.98
N LEU A 43 5.74 -2.59 -24.74
CA LEU A 43 7.08 -2.88 -24.23
C LEU A 43 7.48 -1.84 -23.19
N LEU A 44 7.26 -0.55 -23.48
CA LEU A 44 7.54 0.54 -22.54
C LEU A 44 6.74 0.37 -21.24
N VAL A 45 5.43 0.12 -21.34
CA VAL A 45 4.60 -0.05 -20.14
C VAL A 45 5.06 -1.23 -19.29
N VAL A 46 5.24 -2.41 -19.90
CA VAL A 46 5.58 -3.64 -19.16
C VAL A 46 6.99 -3.58 -18.59
N VAL A 47 7.97 -3.14 -19.38
CA VAL A 47 9.39 -3.17 -18.99
C VAL A 47 9.77 -1.98 -18.12
N TYR A 48 9.28 -0.78 -18.44
CA TYR A 48 9.70 0.43 -17.74
C TYR A 48 8.71 0.83 -16.66
N LEU A 49 7.45 1.06 -17.03
CA LEU A 49 6.50 1.72 -16.14
C LEU A 49 6.06 0.80 -14.99
N MET A 50 5.74 -0.47 -15.27
CA MET A 50 5.36 -1.43 -14.22
C MET A 50 6.50 -1.72 -13.26
N ASN A 51 7.72 -1.92 -13.75
CA ASN A 51 8.88 -2.16 -12.92
C ASN A 51 9.24 -0.95 -12.04
N LEU A 52 9.15 0.27 -12.60
CA LEU A 52 9.36 1.49 -11.85
C LEU A 52 8.29 1.67 -10.76
N LEU A 53 7.02 1.42 -11.09
CA LEU A 53 5.91 1.56 -10.13
C LEU A 53 6.03 0.54 -8.99
N ILE A 54 6.39 -0.71 -9.29
CA ILE A 54 6.66 -1.74 -8.28
C ILE A 54 7.84 -1.34 -7.39
N GLY A 55 8.93 -0.82 -7.97
CA GLY A 55 10.10 -0.36 -7.22
C GLY A 55 9.79 0.81 -6.27
N LEU A 56 9.06 1.80 -6.77
CA LEU A 56 8.61 2.94 -5.94
C LEU A 56 7.65 2.48 -4.84
N LEU A 57 6.71 1.59 -5.16
CA LEU A 57 5.77 1.05 -4.19
C LEU A 57 6.50 0.25 -3.11
N ASN A 58 7.48 -0.57 -3.48
CA ASN A 58 8.28 -1.33 -2.54
C ASN A 58 9.03 -0.39 -1.57
N ASN A 59 9.64 0.68 -2.08
CA ASN A 59 10.33 1.66 -1.25
C ASN A 59 9.39 2.37 -0.26
N ALA A 60 8.19 2.74 -0.72
CA ALA A 60 7.18 3.37 0.15
C ALA A 60 6.65 2.39 1.22
N ILE A 61 6.48 1.11 0.89
CA ILE A 61 6.08 0.08 1.86
C ILE A 61 7.20 -0.16 2.87
N GLU A 62 8.46 -0.17 2.45
CA GLU A 62 9.60 -0.37 3.34
C GLU A 62 9.72 0.75 4.38
N GLU A 63 9.48 2.00 3.99
CA GLU A 63 9.44 3.15 4.89
C GLU A 63 8.29 3.07 5.91
N ASP A 64 7.11 2.58 5.51
CA ASP A 64 5.93 2.45 6.37
C ASP A 64 5.85 1.11 7.13
N ASN A 65 6.75 0.16 6.85
CA ASN A 65 6.87 -1.10 7.60
C ASN A 65 7.56 -0.90 8.96
N ASN A 66 7.14 0.15 9.68
CA ASN A 66 7.64 0.47 10.99
C ASN A 66 6.69 -0.10 12.05
N ARG A 67 7.14 -1.16 12.73
CA ARG A 67 6.43 -1.77 13.87
C ARG A 67 6.08 -0.73 14.94
N VAL A 68 6.88 0.31 15.11
CA VAL A 68 6.60 1.40 16.06
C VAL A 68 5.39 2.22 15.61
N SER A 69 5.33 2.64 14.33
CA SER A 69 4.18 3.36 13.77
C SER A 69 2.89 2.55 13.89
N TYR A 70 2.95 1.24 13.63
CA TYR A 70 1.82 0.32 13.83
C TYR A 70 1.32 0.30 15.29
N LEU A 71 2.24 0.20 16.26
CA LEU A 71 1.89 0.18 17.68
C LEU A 71 1.31 1.52 18.14
N ILE A 72 1.83 2.64 17.63
CA ILE A 72 1.31 3.98 17.92
C ILE A 72 -0.13 4.12 17.40
N GLN A 73 -0.37 3.79 16.13
CA GLN A 73 -1.73 3.83 15.55
C GLN A 73 -2.70 2.92 16.31
N LYS A 74 -2.25 1.72 16.70
CA LYS A 74 -3.05 0.80 17.51
C LYS A 74 -3.40 1.38 18.88
N ALA A 75 -2.46 2.07 19.54
CA ALA A 75 -2.70 2.72 20.82
C ALA A 75 -3.64 3.92 20.68
N GLU A 76 -3.53 4.70 19.61
CA GLU A 76 -4.41 5.82 19.30
C GLU A 76 -5.86 5.36 19.10
N ILE A 77 -6.07 4.32 18.30
CA ILE A 77 -7.40 3.71 18.11
C ILE A 77 -7.96 3.17 19.44
N LEU A 78 -7.14 2.53 20.27
CA LEU A 78 -7.57 2.04 21.58
C LEU A 78 -7.99 3.18 22.50
N ALA A 79 -7.22 4.28 22.55
CA ALA A 79 -7.56 5.46 23.33
C ALA A 79 -8.87 6.11 22.86
N GLU A 80 -9.11 6.17 21.54
CA GLU A 80 -10.35 6.69 20.97
C GLU A 80 -11.56 5.81 21.36
N ILE A 81 -11.42 4.49 21.29
CA ILE A 81 -12.43 3.53 21.74
C ILE A 81 -12.73 3.71 23.23
N GLU A 82 -11.69 3.84 24.05
CA GLU A 82 -11.84 4.02 25.50
C GLU A 82 -12.56 5.31 25.87
N LEU A 83 -12.28 6.40 25.16
CA LEU A 83 -12.80 7.72 25.47
C LEU A 83 -14.24 7.90 24.97
N PHE A 84 -14.55 7.45 23.75
CA PHE A 84 -15.83 7.73 23.09
C PHE A 84 -16.82 6.56 23.10
N TYR A 85 -16.35 5.31 23.10
CA TYR A 85 -17.20 4.14 22.91
C TYR A 85 -17.44 3.33 24.19
N LEU A 86 -16.63 3.50 25.24
CA LEU A 86 -16.80 2.81 26.52
C LEU A 86 -17.58 3.62 27.56
N LEU A 87 -18.60 2.97 28.13
CA LEU A 87 -19.37 3.52 29.25
C LEU A 87 -18.51 3.63 30.53
N PRO A 88 -18.82 4.58 31.44
CA PRO A 88 -18.03 4.79 32.66
C PRO A 88 -17.92 3.58 33.59
N HIS A 89 -18.83 2.61 33.50
CA HIS A 89 -18.74 1.37 34.27
C HIS A 89 -17.83 0.33 33.61
N GLN A 90 -17.75 0.29 32.27
CA GLN A 90 -16.88 -0.63 31.53
C GLN A 90 -15.40 -0.25 31.70
N ARG A 91 -15.10 1.05 31.74
CA ARG A 91 -13.74 1.56 32.01
C ARG A 91 -13.21 1.23 33.42
N ARG A 92 -14.12 0.98 34.38
CA ARG A 92 -13.76 0.63 35.76
C ARG A 92 -13.76 -0.87 36.01
N TRP A 93 -13.94 -1.67 34.96
CA TRP A 93 -13.99 -3.12 35.09
C TRP A 93 -12.57 -3.68 35.15
N ARG A 94 -12.13 -4.03 36.37
CA ARG A 94 -10.75 -4.50 36.65
C ARG A 94 -10.30 -5.71 35.84
N THR A 95 -11.25 -6.48 35.31
CA THR A 95 -10.99 -7.62 34.43
C THR A 95 -10.56 -7.22 33.02
N TRP A 96 -11.00 -6.05 32.52
CA TRP A 96 -10.63 -5.52 31.21
C TRP A 96 -9.53 -4.46 31.31
N PHE A 97 -9.54 -3.68 32.41
CA PHE A 97 -8.55 -2.65 32.71
C PHE A 97 -7.99 -2.85 34.12
N PRO A 98 -6.97 -3.71 34.28
CA PRO A 98 -6.35 -3.95 35.58
C PRO A 98 -5.61 -2.70 36.07
N GLU A 99 -5.68 -2.44 37.38
CA GLU A 99 -5.02 -1.30 38.02
C GLU A 99 -3.48 -1.43 38.01
N VAL A 100 -2.98 -2.66 37.92
CA VAL A 100 -1.55 -2.98 37.89
C VAL A 100 -1.28 -3.96 36.75
N ILE A 101 -0.36 -3.62 35.85
CA ILE A 101 0.10 -4.50 34.77
C ILE A 101 1.49 -5.01 35.12
N HIS A 102 1.62 -6.30 35.44
CA HIS A 102 2.91 -6.94 35.68
C HIS A 102 3.53 -7.36 34.34
N TYR A 103 4.62 -6.70 33.94
CA TYR A 103 5.41 -7.14 32.80
C TYR A 103 6.60 -7.98 33.30
N TYR A 104 6.66 -9.24 32.88
CA TYR A 104 7.85 -10.06 33.08
C TYR A 104 8.85 -9.69 31.99
N ALA A 105 9.85 -8.89 32.34
CA ALA A 105 10.99 -8.62 31.49
C ALA A 105 12.15 -9.54 31.90
N ASP A 106 12.66 -10.32 30.96
CA ASP A 106 13.87 -11.10 31.18
C ASP A 106 15.05 -10.15 31.42
N PHE A 107 15.70 -10.29 32.57
CA PHE A 107 16.77 -9.40 33.02
C PHE A 107 17.93 -9.39 32.03
N TYR A 108 18.19 -10.52 31.35
CA TYR A 108 19.24 -10.63 30.36
C TYR A 108 18.96 -9.73 29.14
N ASN A 109 17.73 -9.76 28.61
CA ASN A 109 17.33 -8.96 27.45
C ASN A 109 17.31 -7.46 27.75
N LEU A 110 16.97 -7.09 28.99
CA LEU A 110 16.92 -5.70 29.44
C LEU A 110 18.34 -5.10 29.56
N ILE A 111 19.31 -5.87 30.04
CA ILE A 111 20.71 -5.46 30.07
C ILE A 111 21.29 -5.35 28.66
N THR A 112 21.07 -6.32 27.79
CA THR A 112 21.58 -6.26 26.40
C THR A 112 20.94 -5.14 25.58
N GLY A 113 19.66 -4.80 25.81
CA GLY A 113 19.01 -3.67 25.13
C GLY A 113 19.47 -2.28 25.62
N ILE A 114 19.92 -2.18 26.87
CA ILE A 114 20.48 -0.94 27.43
C ILE A 114 21.95 -0.80 27.04
N ILE A 115 22.75 -1.86 27.11
CA ILE A 115 24.20 -1.80 26.82
C ILE A 115 24.47 -1.85 25.31
N GLY A 116 23.71 -2.62 24.54
CA GLY A 116 23.87 -2.76 23.08
C GLY A 116 23.38 -1.57 22.25
N ASN A 117 22.80 -0.55 22.88
CA ASN A 117 22.47 0.74 22.25
C ASN A 117 23.61 1.78 22.40
N TYR A 118 24.73 1.42 23.02
CA TYR A 118 25.91 2.28 23.20
C TYR A 118 27.15 1.86 22.36
N GLU A 119 26.97 0.95 21.41
CA GLU A 119 27.91 0.69 20.29
C GLU A 119 27.23 1.05 18.96
#